data_AF-A0A9X8VA78-F1
#
_entry.id   AF-A0A9X8VA78-F1
#
_cell.length_a   1.000
_cell.length_b   1.000
_cell.length_c   1.000
_cell.angle_alpha   90.00
_cell.angle_beta   90.00
_cell.angle_gamma   90.00
#
_symmetry.space_group_name_H-M   'P 1'
#
loop_
_entity.id
_entity.type
_entity.pdbx_description
1 polymer ?
#
loop_
_entity_poly.entity_id
_entity_poly.type
_entity_poly.pdbx_seq_one_letter_code
_entity_poly.pdbx_strand_id
1 'polypeptide(L)'
;KPASGELPITGVYSMGSTSSIGQSCSSDLDIWVCHQSWLDNEERTRLQQKCSLLEKWAASMGVEVSFFLIDENRFRHNESGSLGGEDCGSTQHILLLDEFYRTAVRLAGKRILWNMVPG
;
A
#
# COMPACT_ATOMS: atom_id res chain seq x y z
N LYS A 1 -13.74 -1.53 -18.93
CA LYS A 1 -12.85 -2.43 -19.71
C LYS A 1 -11.47 -1.78 -19.69
N PRO A 2 -10.41 -2.47 -19.23
CA PRO A 2 -9.09 -1.84 -19.10
C PRO A 2 -8.59 -1.33 -20.45
N ALA A 3 -7.88 -0.20 -20.44
CA ALA A 3 -7.16 0.23 -21.63
C ALA A 3 -6.05 -0.78 -21.93
N SER A 4 -5.79 -1.06 -23.21
CA SER A 4 -4.83 -2.10 -23.61
C SER A 4 -3.45 -1.84 -23.01
N GLY A 5 -3.00 -2.70 -22.10
CA GLY A 5 -1.68 -2.62 -21.47
C GLY A 5 -1.68 -2.33 -19.96
N GLU A 6 -2.82 -2.04 -19.35
CA GLU A 6 -2.89 -1.81 -17.91
C GLU A 6 -2.91 -3.12 -17.11
N LEU A 7 -1.95 -3.26 -16.19
CA LEU A 7 -1.89 -4.37 -15.25
C LEU A 7 -2.83 -4.10 -14.05
N PRO A 8 -3.44 -5.16 -13.47
CA PRO A 8 -4.34 -5.04 -12.32
C PRO A 8 -3.67 -4.44 -11.08
N ILE A 9 -2.37 -4.70 -10.90
CA ILE A 9 -1.53 -4.09 -9.87
C ILE A 9 -0.72 -2.96 -10.50
N THR A 10 -0.89 -1.75 -9.99
CA THR A 10 -0.27 -0.53 -10.52
C THR A 10 1.03 -0.20 -9.82
N GLY A 11 1.23 -0.66 -8.59
CA GLY A 11 2.41 -0.37 -7.78
C GLY A 11 2.50 -1.20 -6.53
N VAL A 12 3.73 -1.45 -6.09
CA VAL A 12 4.02 -2.02 -4.77
C VAL A 12 5.11 -1.19 -4.13
N TYR A 13 4.86 -0.75 -2.91
CA TYR A 13 5.71 0.21 -2.22
C TYR A 13 5.88 -0.22 -0.76
N SER A 14 7.08 -0.09 -0.22
CA SER A 14 7.31 -0.17 1.23
C SER A 14 7.29 1.23 1.83
N MET A 15 6.91 1.34 3.10
CA MET A 15 6.81 2.61 3.82
C MET A 15 7.26 2.42 5.28
N GLY A 16 7.55 3.51 5.97
CA GLY A 16 7.79 3.52 7.41
C GLY A 16 9.26 3.34 7.77
N SER A 17 9.50 2.78 8.95
CA SER A 17 10.84 2.64 9.52
C SER A 17 11.82 1.83 8.64
N THR A 18 11.29 0.99 7.75
CA THR A 18 12.02 0.23 6.72
C THR A 18 12.89 1.11 5.82
N SER A 19 12.51 2.37 5.62
CA SER A 19 13.24 3.32 4.77
C SER A 19 14.18 4.25 5.56
N SER A 20 14.35 4.01 6.86
CA SER A 20 15.19 4.83 7.75
C SER A 20 16.48 4.10 8.16
N ILE A 21 17.51 4.86 8.54
CA ILE A 21 18.82 4.34 8.99
C ILE A 21 18.70 3.48 10.28
N GLY A 22 17.56 3.54 10.99
CA GLY A 22 17.29 2.82 12.24
C GLY A 22 16.63 1.45 12.07
N GLN A 23 16.74 0.81 10.90
CA GLN A 23 16.17 -0.51 10.66
C GLN A 23 16.83 -1.56 11.58
N SER A 24 15.98 -2.28 12.34
CA SER A 24 16.37 -3.42 13.16
C SER A 24 15.75 -4.69 12.57
N CYS A 25 16.25 -5.86 12.96
CA CYS A 25 15.63 -7.15 12.62
C CYS A 25 14.22 -7.33 13.21
N SER A 26 13.78 -6.37 14.03
CA SER A 26 12.46 -6.31 14.69
C SER A 26 11.55 -5.21 14.11
N SER A 27 11.90 -4.61 12.98
CA SER A 27 11.10 -3.54 12.38
C SER A 27 10.00 -4.12 11.49
N ASP A 28 8.77 -3.72 11.75
CA ASP A 28 7.61 -4.08 10.95
C ASP A 28 7.75 -3.53 9.52
N LEU A 29 7.40 -4.35 8.53
CA LEU A 29 7.39 -3.96 7.12
C LEU A 29 5.97 -3.56 6.69
N ASP A 30 5.75 -2.29 6.37
CA ASP A 30 4.48 -1.84 5.81
C ASP A 30 4.54 -1.80 4.27
N ILE A 31 3.72 -2.63 3.62
CA ILE A 31 3.68 -2.75 2.15
C ILE A 31 2.34 -2.30 1.60
N TRP A 32 2.36 -1.26 0.77
CA TRP A 32 1.20 -0.82 0.01
C TRP A 32 1.16 -1.54 -1.33
N VAL A 33 0.03 -2.19 -1.63
CA VAL A 33 -0.26 -2.84 -2.90
C VAL A 33 -1.33 -2.02 -3.60
N CYS A 34 -0.90 -1.19 -4.54
CA CYS A 34 -1.79 -0.35 -5.32
C CYS A 34 -2.39 -1.15 -6.47
N HIS A 35 -3.72 -1.17 -6.55
CA HIS A 35 -4.46 -1.88 -7.59
C HIS A 35 -5.37 -0.93 -8.37
N GLN A 36 -5.79 -1.38 -9.54
CA GLN A 36 -6.74 -0.64 -10.38
C GLN A 36 -8.13 -0.62 -9.76
N SER A 37 -8.88 0.46 -9.95
CA SER A 37 -10.24 0.56 -9.39
C SER A 37 -11.25 -0.36 -10.07
N TRP A 38 -10.95 -0.81 -11.29
CA TRP A 38 -11.82 -1.71 -12.03
C TRP A 38 -11.77 -3.16 -11.56
N LEU A 39 -10.89 -3.52 -10.61
CA LEU A 39 -10.93 -4.83 -9.97
C LEU A 39 -12.29 -5.01 -9.29
N ASP A 40 -12.93 -6.15 -9.53
CA ASP A 40 -14.18 -6.48 -8.87
C ASP A 40 -13.96 -6.96 -7.42
N ASN A 41 -15.06 -7.20 -6.69
CA ASN A 41 -14.99 -7.62 -5.29
C ASN A 41 -14.33 -8.99 -5.11
N GLU A 42 -14.48 -9.91 -6.06
CA GLU A 42 -13.89 -11.25 -5.99
C GLU A 42 -12.38 -11.17 -6.22
N GLU A 43 -11.95 -10.39 -7.21
CA GLU A 43 -10.53 -10.11 -7.50
C GLU A 43 -9.84 -9.44 -6.31
N ARG A 44 -10.48 -8.45 -5.68
CA ARG A 44 -9.98 -7.81 -4.45
C ARG A 44 -9.88 -8.79 -3.30
N THR A 45 -10.89 -9.66 -3.12
CA THR A 45 -10.88 -10.68 -2.06
C THR A 45 -9.73 -11.68 -2.26
N ARG A 46 -9.52 -12.16 -3.49
CA ARG A 46 -8.41 -13.06 -3.82
C ARG A 46 -7.05 -12.38 -3.63
N LEU A 47 -6.94 -11.10 -3.97
CA LEU A 47 -5.73 -10.31 -3.73
C LEU A 47 -5.45 -10.17 -2.23
N GLN A 48 -6.47 -9.86 -1.41
CA GLN A 48 -6.34 -9.78 0.04
C GLN A 48 -5.94 -11.13 0.64
N GLN A 49 -6.55 -12.24 0.19
CA GLN A 49 -6.17 -13.59 0.62
C GLN A 49 -4.71 -13.89 0.30
N LYS A 50 -4.23 -13.52 -0.88
CA LYS A 50 -2.83 -13.68 -1.25
C LYS A 50 -1.91 -12.88 -0.33
N CYS A 51 -2.25 -11.64 -0.03
CA CYS A 51 -1.53 -10.81 0.93
C CYS A 51 -1.45 -11.48 2.30
N SER A 52 -2.57 -11.94 2.86
CA SER A 52 -2.58 -12.64 4.16
C SER A 52 -1.80 -13.95 4.17
N LEU A 53 -1.70 -14.66 3.05
CA LEU A 53 -0.83 -15.83 2.93
C LEU A 53 0.66 -15.44 2.94
N LEU A 54 1.01 -14.32 2.30
CA LEU A 54 2.38 -13.79 2.31
C LEU A 54 2.78 -13.29 3.71
N GLU A 55 1.87 -12.66 4.45
CA GLU A 55 2.09 -12.25 5.85
C GLU A 55 2.42 -13.47 6.73
N LYS A 56 1.61 -14.53 6.63
CA LYS A 56 1.85 -15.77 7.37
C LYS A 56 3.17 -16.43 6.99
N TRP A 57 3.50 -16.44 5.71
CA TRP A 57 4.76 -16.98 5.22
C TRP A 57 5.96 -16.17 5.74
N ALA A 58 5.90 -14.84 5.70
CA ALA A 58 6.94 -13.98 6.24
C ALA A 58 7.11 -14.16 7.76
N ALA A 59 6.00 -14.24 8.50
CA ALA A 59 6.02 -14.51 9.94
C ALA A 59 6.69 -15.85 10.26
N SER A 60 6.50 -16.88 9.41
CA SER A 60 7.20 -18.18 9.56
C SER A 60 8.72 -18.08 9.43
N MET A 61 9.23 -16.99 8.84
CA MET A 61 10.65 -16.67 8.73
C MET A 61 11.11 -15.64 9.77
N GLY A 62 10.26 -15.28 10.73
CA GLY A 62 10.54 -14.27 11.75
C GLY A 62 10.48 -12.82 11.24
N VAL A 63 9.78 -12.58 10.12
CA VAL A 63 9.60 -11.24 9.55
C VAL A 63 8.16 -10.80 9.76
N GLU A 64 7.97 -9.68 10.46
CA GLU A 64 6.66 -9.02 10.60
C GLU A 64 6.42 -8.10 9.41
N VAL A 65 5.35 -8.37 8.64
CA VAL A 65 4.96 -7.60 7.46
C VAL A 65 3.45 -7.41 7.45
N SER A 66 3.01 -6.22 7.06
CA SER A 66 1.61 -5.84 6.90
C SER A 66 1.37 -5.38 5.47
N PHE A 67 0.40 -5.97 4.77
CA PHE A 67 0.01 -5.56 3.42
C PHE A 67 -1.29 -4.77 3.41
N PHE A 68 -1.27 -3.60 2.77
CA PHE A 68 -2.42 -2.72 2.62
C PHE A 68 -2.83 -2.61 1.16
N LEU A 69 -4.08 -2.96 0.84
CA LEU A 69 -4.63 -2.79 -0.51
C LEU A 69 -5.09 -1.35 -0.72
N ILE A 70 -4.57 -0.73 -1.77
CA ILE A 70 -4.81 0.68 -2.09
C ILE A 70 -5.43 0.79 -3.48
N ASP A 71 -6.67 1.25 -3.56
CA ASP A 71 -7.31 1.58 -4.83
C ASP A 71 -6.67 2.86 -5.42
N GLU A 72 -6.25 2.82 -6.69
CA GLU A 72 -5.53 3.93 -7.32
C GLU A 72 -6.33 5.24 -7.40
N ASN A 73 -7.66 5.18 -7.40
CA ASN A 73 -8.52 6.35 -7.49
C ASN A 73 -9.02 6.83 -6.11
N ARG A 74 -8.75 6.07 -5.04
CA ARG A 74 -9.15 6.43 -3.66
C ARG A 74 -8.69 7.84 -3.28
N PHE A 75 -7.45 8.19 -3.61
CA PHE A 75 -6.88 9.50 -3.27
C PHE A 75 -7.20 10.60 -4.29
N ARG A 76 -7.56 10.23 -5.53
CA ARG A 76 -7.93 11.22 -6.56
C ARG A 76 -9.32 11.81 -6.35
N HIS A 77 -10.24 11.03 -5.79
CA HIS A 77 -11.64 11.45 -5.64
C HIS A 77 -11.98 11.97 -4.24
N ASN A 78 -10.99 12.15 -3.36
CA ASN A 78 -11.19 12.55 -1.96
C ASN A 78 -12.25 11.67 -1.26
N GLU A 79 -12.34 10.40 -1.66
CA GLU A 79 -13.22 9.45 -1.01
C GLU A 79 -12.50 8.93 0.23
N SER A 80 -12.69 9.69 1.31
CA SER A 80 -12.59 9.27 2.70
C SER A 80 -13.58 8.11 2.99
N GLY A 81 -13.53 7.06 2.19
CA GLY A 81 -14.40 5.90 2.28
C GLY A 81 -14.05 5.12 3.53
N SER A 82 -14.92 5.24 4.53
CA SER A 82 -14.97 4.43 5.73
C SER A 82 -14.83 2.95 5.38
N LEU A 83 -13.72 2.34 5.77
CA LEU A 83 -13.58 0.89 5.84
C LEU A 83 -13.70 0.51 7.30
N GLY A 84 -14.89 0.07 7.69
CA GLY A 84 -15.17 -0.46 9.02
C GLY A 84 -15.29 0.64 10.07
N GLY A 85 -16.47 0.73 10.68
CA GLY A 85 -16.76 1.72 11.69
C GLY A 85 -15.84 1.58 12.89
N GLU A 86 -15.01 2.60 13.10
CA GLU A 86 -14.49 3.06 14.38
C GLU A 86 -13.94 4.47 14.10
N ASP A 87 -14.50 5.49 14.78
CA ASP A 87 -14.37 6.93 14.54
C ASP A 87 -12.95 7.53 14.79
N CYS A 88 -11.88 6.78 14.53
CA CYS A 88 -10.48 7.22 14.53
C CYS A 88 -9.79 7.08 13.15
N GLY A 89 -10.47 6.54 12.13
CA GLY A 89 -9.84 6.13 10.86
C GLY A 89 -9.35 7.25 9.93
N SER A 90 -9.96 8.44 9.93
CA SER A 90 -9.61 9.52 8.97
C SER A 90 -8.30 10.22 9.32
N THR A 91 -8.02 10.45 10.60
CA THR A 91 -6.75 11.04 11.06
C THR A 91 -5.59 10.06 10.89
N GLN A 92 -5.80 8.77 11.20
CA GLN A 92 -4.81 7.72 10.93
C GLN A 92 -4.52 7.59 9.42
N HIS A 93 -5.53 7.77 8.57
CA HIS A 93 -5.38 7.73 7.12
C HIS A 93 -4.49 8.88 6.57
N ILE A 94 -4.65 10.10 7.09
CA ILE A 94 -3.80 11.24 6.70
C ILE A 94 -2.36 11.03 7.18
N LEU A 95 -2.17 10.48 8.39
CA LEU A 95 -0.84 10.20 8.92
C LEU A 95 -0.12 9.10 8.12
N LEU A 96 -0.83 8.05 7.70
CA LEU A 96 -0.27 7.02 6.83
C LEU A 96 0.09 7.55 5.44
N LEU A 97 -0.71 8.49 4.90
CA LEU A 97 -0.40 9.18 3.66
C LEU A 97 0.84 10.07 3.78
N ASP A 98 0.97 10.85 4.85
CA ASP A 98 2.14 11.70 5.10
C ASP A 98 3.42 10.85 5.18
N GLU A 99 3.36 9.75 5.94
CA GLU A 99 4.46 8.79 6.02
C GLU A 99 4.79 8.22 4.64
N PHE A 100 3.80 7.91 3.81
CA PHE A 100 4.01 7.43 2.44
C PHE A 100 4.74 8.44 1.58
N TYR A 101 4.30 9.70 1.58
CA TYR A 101 4.96 10.76 0.81
C TYR A 101 6.42 10.96 1.23
N ARG A 102 6.71 10.76 2.53
CA ARG A 102 8.04 10.97 3.11
C ARG A 102 8.99 9.79 2.93
N THR A 103 8.50 8.55 3.04
CA THR A 103 9.37 7.35 3.18
C THR A 103 9.11 6.24 2.17
N ALA A 104 8.15 6.40 1.24
CA ALA A 104 7.84 5.34 0.30
C ALA A 104 9.03 4.95 -0.60
N VAL A 105 9.36 3.66 -0.61
CA VAL A 105 10.33 3.05 -1.51
C VAL A 105 9.59 2.15 -2.50
N ARG A 106 9.84 2.39 -3.79
CA ARG A 106 9.22 1.61 -4.87
C ARG A 106 9.86 0.23 -4.98
N LEU A 107 9.04 -0.80 -4.74
CA LEU A 107 9.39 -2.19 -5.00
C LEU A 107 9.03 -2.60 -6.43
N ALA A 108 7.85 -2.18 -6.93
CA ALA A 108 7.39 -2.49 -8.29
C ALA A 108 6.35 -1.48 -8.82
N GLY A 109 6.08 -1.51 -10.14
CA GLY A 109 4.99 -0.75 -10.79
C GLY A 109 5.32 0.70 -11.11
N LYS A 110 4.36 1.63 -11.02
CA LYS A 110 4.52 3.06 -11.41
C LYS A 110 5.61 3.75 -10.56
N ARG A 111 6.28 4.78 -11.11
CA ARG A 111 7.28 5.58 -10.39
C ARG A 111 6.61 6.63 -9.50
N ILE A 112 7.18 6.86 -8.33
CA ILE A 112 6.84 7.97 -7.44
C ILE A 112 7.36 9.28 -8.06
N LEU A 113 6.46 10.16 -8.48
CA LEU A 113 6.82 11.36 -9.26
C LEU A 113 7.15 12.59 -8.40
N TRP A 114 6.60 12.72 -7.19
CA TRP A 114 6.78 13.92 -6.36
C TRP A 114 8.24 14.15 -5.91
N ASN A 115 9.05 13.08 -5.87
CA ASN A 115 10.50 13.16 -5.61
C ASN A 115 11.31 13.66 -6.82
N MET A 116 10.71 13.73 -8.01
CA MET A 116 11.41 14.08 -9.26
C MET A 116 11.16 15.52 -9.71
N VAL A 117 10.35 16.29 -8.98
CA VAL A 117 10.17 17.73 -9.25
C VAL A 117 11.09 18.49 -8.31
N PRO A 118 12.19 19.10 -8.80
CA PRO A 118 12.88 20.13 -8.04
C PRO A 118 11.90 21.30 -7.88
N GLY A 119 11.73 21.77 -6.65
CA GLY A 119 11.21 23.12 -6.41
C GLY A 119 12.17 24.17 -6.93
#